data_AF-R6IZV7-F1
#
_entry.id   AF-R6IZV7-F1
#
_cell.length_a   1.000
_cell.length_b   1.000
_cell.length_c   1.000
_cell.angle_alpha   90.00
_cell.angle_beta   90.00
_cell.angle_gamma   90.00
#
_symmetry.space_group_name_H-M   'P 1'
#
loop_
_entity.id
_entity.type
_entity.pdbx_description
1 polymer ?
#
loop_
_entity_poly.entity_id
_entity_poly.type
_entity_poly.pdbx_seq_one_letter_code
_entity_poly.pdbx_strand_id
1 'polypeptide(L)'
;MILALYRLQKKSTADVAGCCAEVVCDDHVPCKTCSDGNVRMYSFLEIVRNNFPNNSWSLWGKLYRSDLFDRVPRDLPSHLVMSEDIMLNTFLYKNCKRIALSDCRYYYYFRDGNGAISGELKPQMVRDCETAYSTMLSSIDSNNEIYGYMIGCKIQNDYFLINSIIRNQKCMDQFARLRHEILQNLKLIFDKKYAGIFSQKQRFGTLLLAVSPTLYKWSILFRRKVRGY
;
A
#
# COMPACT_ATOMS: atom_id res chain seq x y z
N MET A 1 21.07 5.45 -9.44
CA MET A 1 20.23 4.41 -8.80
C MET A 1 20.77 2.99 -8.97
N ILE A 2 20.79 2.43 -10.19
CA ILE A 2 21.05 1.00 -10.44
C ILE A 2 22.33 0.49 -9.76
N LEU A 3 23.46 1.18 -9.95
CA LEU A 3 24.74 0.79 -9.32
C LEU A 3 24.67 0.78 -7.78
N ALA A 4 23.95 1.73 -7.17
CA ALA A 4 23.79 1.79 -5.72
C ALA A 4 22.95 0.62 -5.21
N LEU A 5 21.83 0.30 -5.87
CA LEU A 5 20.98 -0.84 -5.53
C LEU A 5 21.70 -2.18 -5.75
N TYR A 6 22.48 -2.30 -6.82
CA TYR A 6 23.30 -3.48 -7.07
C TYR A 6 24.34 -3.72 -5.96
N ARG A 7 25.07 -2.66 -5.57
CA ARG A 7 26.02 -2.72 -4.44
C ARG A 7 25.33 -3.08 -3.13
N LEU A 8 24.16 -2.49 -2.87
CA LEU A 8 23.33 -2.81 -1.70
C LEU A 8 22.95 -4.29 -1.71
N GLN A 9 22.36 -4.78 -2.81
CA GLN A 9 21.92 -6.16 -2.97
C GLN A 9 23.06 -7.16 -2.74
N LYS A 10 24.25 -6.87 -3.30
CA LYS A 10 25.45 -7.69 -3.10
C LYS A 10 25.94 -7.68 -1.65
N LYS A 11 26.02 -6.50 -1.03
CA LYS A 11 26.50 -6.36 0.36
C LYS A 11 25.54 -7.01 1.37
N SER A 12 24.23 -6.86 1.17
CA SER A 12 23.20 -7.38 2.09
C SER A 12 22.76 -8.81 1.78
N THR A 13 23.24 -9.38 0.66
CA THR A 13 22.79 -10.65 0.08
C THR A 13 21.27 -10.77 -0.01
N ALA A 14 20.60 -9.65 -0.34
CA ALA A 14 19.15 -9.57 -0.43
C ALA A 14 18.64 -10.09 -1.79
N ASP A 15 17.43 -10.66 -1.81
CA ASP A 15 16.77 -11.06 -3.05
C ASP A 15 16.20 -9.83 -3.79
N VAL A 16 15.81 -8.80 -3.02
CA VAL A 16 15.37 -7.49 -3.53
C VAL A 16 16.10 -6.38 -2.79
N ALA A 17 16.60 -5.39 -3.53
CA ALA A 17 17.14 -4.16 -2.97
C ALA A 17 16.36 -2.94 -3.50
N GLY A 18 15.91 -2.06 -2.63
CA GLY A 18 15.09 -0.90 -2.98
C GLY A 18 15.58 0.40 -2.33
N CYS A 19 15.09 1.50 -2.87
CA CYS A 19 15.32 2.84 -2.34
C CYS A 19 14.00 3.62 -2.24
N CYS A 20 14.03 4.72 -1.47
CA CYS A 20 12.96 5.70 -1.51
C CYS A 20 12.95 6.47 -2.84
N ALA A 21 11.84 7.19 -3.06
CA ALA A 21 11.73 8.13 -4.17
C ALA A 21 11.64 9.57 -3.67
N GLU A 22 12.14 10.47 -4.50
CA GLU A 22 11.80 11.89 -4.46
C GLU A 22 10.62 12.12 -5.39
N VAL A 23 9.55 12.71 -4.86
CA VAL A 23 8.40 13.11 -5.67
C VAL A 23 8.77 14.41 -6.37
N VAL A 24 8.63 14.43 -7.70
CA VAL A 24 8.94 15.58 -8.54
C VAL A 24 7.70 16.02 -9.31
N CYS A 25 7.54 17.33 -9.45
CA CYS A 25 6.52 18.02 -10.25
C CYS A 25 7.23 18.94 -11.26
N ASP A 26 6.50 19.57 -12.18
CA ASP A 26 7.09 20.38 -13.26
C ASP A 26 8.08 21.45 -12.78
N ASP A 27 7.82 22.11 -11.64
CA ASP A 27 8.69 23.16 -11.09
C ASP A 27 9.73 22.65 -10.08
N HIS A 28 9.92 21.32 -9.97
CA HIS A 28 10.74 20.73 -8.92
C HIS A 28 12.24 20.79 -9.23
N VAL A 29 13.01 21.43 -8.35
CA VAL A 29 14.47 21.36 -8.37
C VAL A 29 14.94 20.18 -7.52
N PRO A 30 15.57 19.13 -8.09
CA PRO A 30 15.97 17.95 -7.35
C PRO A 30 16.93 18.30 -6.20
N CYS A 31 16.62 17.87 -4.99
CA CYS A 31 17.53 18.02 -3.86
C CYS A 31 18.52 16.86 -3.85
N LYS A 32 19.76 17.09 -4.30
CA LYS A 32 20.86 16.12 -4.19
C LYS A 32 21.33 16.00 -2.73
N THR A 33 20.53 15.38 -1.87
CA THR A 33 21.00 14.94 -0.55
C THR A 33 21.00 13.42 -0.52
N CYS A 34 22.17 12.85 -0.75
CA CYS A 34 22.48 11.46 -0.41
C CYS A 34 23.37 11.51 0.83
N SER A 35 22.77 11.59 2.02
CA SER A 35 23.47 11.15 3.22
C SER A 35 23.57 9.62 3.20
N ASP A 36 24.47 9.05 3.99
CA ASP A 36 24.54 7.61 4.23
C ASP A 36 23.18 7.13 4.77
N GLY A 37 22.32 6.67 3.87
CA GLY A 37 20.95 6.33 4.20
C GLY A 37 20.87 5.07 5.05
N ASN A 38 19.91 5.04 5.97
CA ASN A 38 19.64 3.84 6.75
C ASN A 38 19.12 2.75 5.83
N VAL A 39 19.71 1.57 5.95
CA VAL A 39 19.24 0.36 5.29
C VAL A 39 18.46 -0.46 6.31
N ARG A 40 17.23 -0.83 5.95
CA ARG A 40 16.40 -1.75 6.73
C ARG A 40 16.26 -3.06 6.00
N MET A 41 16.40 -4.14 6.75
CA MET A 41 16.19 -5.50 6.26
C MET A 41 14.79 -5.96 6.67
N TYR A 42 14.08 -6.56 5.75
CA TYR A 42 12.72 -7.04 5.96
C TYR A 42 12.56 -8.47 5.44
N SER A 43 11.82 -9.26 6.20
CA SER A 43 11.06 -10.41 5.72
C SER A 43 9.72 -9.98 5.11
N PHE A 44 9.06 -10.88 4.38
CA PHE A 44 7.72 -10.61 3.86
C PHE A 44 6.71 -10.30 4.97
N LEU A 45 6.75 -11.05 6.07
CA LEU A 45 5.91 -10.79 7.24
C LEU A 45 6.10 -9.36 7.76
N GLU A 46 7.34 -8.88 7.88
CA GLU A 46 7.59 -7.52 8.37
C GLU A 46 7.14 -6.45 7.37
N ILE A 47 7.20 -6.70 6.06
CA ILE A 47 6.63 -5.78 5.06
C ILE A 47 5.12 -5.62 5.27
N VAL A 48 4.39 -6.72 5.39
CA VAL A 48 2.93 -6.70 5.54
C VAL A 48 2.52 -6.18 6.92
N ARG A 49 3.20 -6.61 7.99
CA ARG A 49 2.94 -6.16 9.38
C ARG A 49 3.07 -4.65 9.53
N ASN A 50 4.00 -4.04 8.80
CA ASN A 50 4.25 -2.60 8.82
C ASN A 50 3.50 -1.86 7.70
N ASN A 51 2.48 -2.49 7.09
CA ASN A 51 1.63 -1.91 6.04
C ASN A 51 2.43 -1.31 4.87
N PHE A 52 3.33 -2.11 4.30
CA PHE A 52 4.18 -1.75 3.16
C PHE A 52 5.02 -0.48 3.37
N PRO A 53 5.96 -0.49 4.35
CA PRO A 53 6.78 0.67 4.68
C PRO A 53 7.75 1.04 3.56
N ASN A 54 8.33 2.24 3.61
CA ASN A 54 9.43 2.70 2.73
C ASN A 54 9.17 2.48 1.23
N ASN A 55 7.95 2.76 0.77
CA ASN A 55 7.51 2.53 -0.61
C ASN A 55 7.74 1.09 -1.09
N SER A 56 7.68 0.09 -0.20
CA SER A 56 7.83 -1.32 -0.56
C SER A 56 6.70 -1.84 -1.45
N TRP A 57 5.57 -1.12 -1.51
CA TRP A 57 4.43 -1.43 -2.35
C TRP A 57 4.66 -1.19 -3.85
N SER A 58 5.47 -0.20 -4.24
CA SER A 58 5.70 0.10 -5.66
C SER A 58 6.65 -0.90 -6.32
N LEU A 59 6.58 -1.09 -7.63
CA LEU A 59 7.57 -1.92 -8.35
C LEU A 59 8.86 -1.14 -8.68
N TRP A 60 8.74 0.16 -8.91
CA TRP A 60 9.88 1.01 -9.26
C TRP A 60 10.83 1.24 -8.06
N GLY A 61 12.02 1.76 -8.37
CA GLY A 61 13.05 2.08 -7.36
C GLY A 61 13.64 0.83 -6.69
N LYS A 62 13.51 -0.33 -7.34
CA LYS A 62 13.93 -1.64 -6.82
C LYS A 62 14.70 -2.43 -7.86
N LEU A 63 15.59 -3.28 -7.36
CA LEU A 63 16.35 -4.27 -8.11
C LEU A 63 15.96 -5.65 -7.57
N TYR A 64 15.40 -6.49 -8.44
CA TYR A 64 14.92 -7.83 -8.11
C TYR A 64 15.87 -8.87 -8.68
N ARG A 65 16.08 -9.98 -7.96
CA ARG A 65 16.68 -11.17 -8.55
C ARG A 65 15.71 -11.75 -9.59
N SER A 66 16.23 -12.11 -10.76
CA SER A 66 15.41 -12.49 -11.92
C SER A 66 14.62 -13.78 -11.71
N ASP A 67 15.18 -14.76 -10.99
CA ASP A 67 14.56 -16.05 -10.66
C ASP A 67 13.31 -15.93 -9.77
N LEU A 68 13.07 -14.78 -9.14
CA LEU A 68 11.83 -14.53 -8.39
C LEU A 68 10.60 -14.53 -9.31
N PHE A 69 10.78 -14.08 -10.55
CA PHE A 69 9.70 -14.00 -11.54
C PHE A 69 9.28 -15.37 -12.06
N ASP A 70 10.17 -16.37 -12.01
CA ASP A 70 9.84 -17.76 -12.40
C ASP A 70 8.79 -18.39 -11.49
N ARG A 71 8.58 -17.82 -10.29
CA ARG A 71 7.63 -18.31 -9.27
C ARG A 71 6.33 -17.51 -9.22
N VAL A 72 6.18 -16.49 -10.06
CA VAL A 72 4.96 -15.70 -10.15
C VAL A 72 3.92 -16.49 -10.98
N PRO A 73 2.69 -16.65 -10.49
CA PRO A 73 1.63 -17.31 -11.27
C PRO A 73 1.41 -16.62 -12.62
N ARG A 74 1.25 -17.40 -13.69
CA ARG A 74 1.09 -16.87 -15.05
C ARG A 74 -0.32 -16.31 -15.32
N ASP A 75 -1.26 -16.67 -14.48
CA ASP A 75 -2.69 -16.35 -14.56
C ASP A 75 -3.10 -15.18 -13.66
N LEU A 76 -2.14 -14.40 -13.17
CA LEU A 76 -2.46 -13.17 -12.43
C LEU A 76 -3.27 -12.20 -13.30
N PRO A 77 -4.28 -11.51 -12.73
CA PRO A 77 -5.08 -10.53 -13.46
C PRO A 77 -4.21 -9.41 -14.05
N SER A 78 -4.12 -9.33 -15.37
CA SER A 78 -3.27 -8.37 -16.10
C SER A 78 -3.98 -7.07 -16.49
N HIS A 79 -5.29 -7.00 -16.30
CA HIS A 79 -6.12 -5.85 -16.69
C HIS A 79 -6.32 -4.81 -15.59
N LEU A 80 -5.75 -5.04 -14.40
CA LEU A 80 -5.90 -4.16 -13.25
C LEU A 80 -5.14 -2.85 -13.49
N VAL A 81 -5.78 -1.71 -13.19
CA VAL A 81 -5.15 -0.38 -13.26
C VAL A 81 -4.85 0.19 -11.88
N MET A 82 -5.20 -0.53 -10.80
CA MET A 82 -4.93 -0.15 -9.43
C MET A 82 -4.58 -1.37 -8.58
N SER A 83 -3.59 -1.20 -7.70
CA SER A 83 -3.10 -2.22 -6.76
C SER A 83 -2.39 -3.44 -7.39
N GLU A 84 -2.17 -3.43 -8.70
CA GLU A 84 -1.39 -4.42 -9.45
C GLU A 84 0.06 -4.52 -8.95
N ASP A 85 0.69 -3.37 -8.63
CA ASP A 85 2.04 -3.29 -8.07
C ASP A 85 2.14 -4.03 -6.72
N ILE A 86 1.17 -3.81 -5.83
CA ILE A 86 1.11 -4.43 -4.50
C ILE A 86 0.88 -5.94 -4.65
N MET A 87 -0.01 -6.31 -5.57
CA MET A 87 -0.29 -7.71 -5.90
C MET A 87 0.99 -8.41 -6.35
N LEU A 88 1.66 -7.89 -7.38
CA LEU A 88 2.87 -8.50 -7.90
C LEU A 88 3.98 -8.57 -6.84
N ASN A 89 4.20 -7.49 -6.08
CA ASN A 89 5.18 -7.49 -4.99
C ASN A 89 4.85 -8.53 -3.92
N THR A 90 3.59 -8.83 -3.64
CA THR A 90 3.21 -9.91 -2.71
C THR A 90 3.68 -11.27 -3.20
N PHE A 91 3.53 -11.58 -4.49
CA PHE A 91 4.00 -12.84 -5.06
C PHE A 91 5.54 -12.92 -5.15
N LEU A 92 6.21 -11.79 -5.36
CA LEU A 92 7.67 -11.73 -5.35
C LEU A 92 8.21 -11.88 -3.91
N TYR A 93 7.71 -11.08 -2.96
CA TYR A 93 8.24 -11.00 -1.60
C TYR A 93 8.01 -12.26 -0.78
N LYS A 94 6.90 -12.99 -0.99
CA LYS A 94 6.70 -14.26 -0.29
C LYS A 94 7.76 -15.32 -0.62
N ASN A 95 8.47 -15.14 -1.73
CA ASN A 95 9.58 -15.98 -2.16
C ASN A 95 10.96 -15.43 -1.77
N CYS A 96 11.03 -14.23 -1.17
CA CYS A 96 12.26 -13.63 -0.71
C CYS A 96 12.63 -14.13 0.70
N LYS A 97 13.91 -14.44 0.89
CA LYS A 97 14.53 -14.60 2.21
C LYS A 97 14.80 -13.23 2.84
N ARG A 98 15.24 -12.25 2.04
CA ARG A 98 15.55 -10.89 2.51
C ARG A 98 15.25 -9.81 1.47
N ILE A 99 14.69 -8.72 1.97
CA ILE A 99 14.43 -7.48 1.23
C ILE A 99 15.20 -6.35 1.91
N ALA A 100 16.07 -5.65 1.19
CA ALA A 100 16.85 -4.53 1.71
C ALA A 100 16.27 -3.20 1.18
N LEU A 101 15.79 -2.33 2.05
CA LEU A 101 15.24 -1.03 1.67
C LEU A 101 16.07 0.10 2.29
N SER A 102 16.64 0.94 1.43
CA SER A 102 17.35 2.16 1.82
C SER A 102 16.39 3.36 1.83
N ASP A 103 16.56 4.25 2.81
CA ASP A 103 15.86 5.54 2.84
C ASP A 103 16.43 6.59 1.86
N CYS A 104 17.55 6.29 1.18
CA CYS A 104 18.10 7.12 0.12
C CYS A 104 17.08 7.34 -1.01
N ARG A 105 17.01 8.55 -1.55
CA ARG A 105 16.09 8.91 -2.64
C ARG A 105 16.80 8.83 -3.99
N TYR A 106 16.97 7.62 -4.52
CA TYR A 106 17.64 7.43 -5.82
C TYR A 106 16.68 7.41 -7.02
N TYR A 107 15.37 7.34 -6.77
CA TYR A 107 14.35 7.30 -7.81
C TYR A 107 13.56 8.61 -7.82
N TYR A 108 13.28 9.17 -9.00
CA TYR A 108 12.44 10.34 -9.16
C TYR A 108 11.05 9.88 -9.62
N TYR A 109 10.05 10.05 -8.77
CA TYR A 109 8.66 9.74 -9.09
C TYR A 109 7.96 11.02 -9.57
N PHE A 110 7.70 11.11 -10.86
CA PHE A 110 6.98 12.23 -11.43
C PHE A 110 5.49 12.12 -11.11
N ARG A 111 4.92 13.20 -10.54
CA ARG A 111 3.51 13.25 -10.17
C ARG A 111 2.75 14.25 -11.05
N ASP A 112 2.03 13.70 -12.02
CA ASP A 112 0.99 14.42 -12.78
C ASP A 112 -0.34 14.39 -12.01
N GLY A 113 -1.16 15.44 -12.13
CA GLY A 113 -2.53 15.48 -11.64
C GLY A 113 -3.46 14.41 -12.25
N ASN A 114 -3.11 13.83 -13.41
CA ASN A 114 -3.92 12.81 -14.08
C ASN A 114 -3.52 11.36 -13.80
N GLY A 115 -2.52 11.10 -12.96
CA GLY A 115 -2.07 9.74 -12.62
C GLY A 115 -3.12 8.92 -11.87
N ALA A 116 -2.98 7.59 -11.82
CA ALA A 116 -3.97 6.71 -11.17
C ALA A 116 -4.26 7.06 -9.69
N ILE A 117 -3.25 7.57 -8.96
CA ILE A 117 -3.40 7.95 -7.54
C ILE A 117 -3.84 9.41 -7.36
N SER A 118 -3.56 10.29 -8.33
CA SER A 118 -3.83 11.73 -8.29
C SER A 118 -5.10 12.14 -9.02
N GLY A 119 -5.52 11.36 -10.00
CA GLY A 119 -6.69 11.59 -10.84
C GLY A 119 -7.99 11.18 -10.17
N GLU A 120 -9.09 11.31 -10.93
CA GLU A 120 -10.42 10.98 -10.45
C GLU A 120 -10.57 9.49 -10.15
N LEU A 121 -11.10 9.16 -8.96
CA LEU A 121 -11.44 7.79 -8.59
C LEU A 121 -12.59 7.28 -9.47
N LYS A 122 -12.35 6.17 -10.18
CA LYS A 122 -13.35 5.48 -11.02
C LYS A 122 -13.87 4.22 -10.34
N PRO A 123 -15.10 3.77 -10.62
CA PRO A 123 -15.64 2.53 -10.05
C PRO A 123 -14.79 1.30 -10.36
N GLN A 124 -14.14 1.26 -11.54
CA GLN A 124 -13.25 0.17 -11.92
C GLN A 124 -12.05 0.05 -10.95
N MET A 125 -11.47 1.17 -10.53
CA MET A 125 -10.32 1.16 -9.62
C MET A 125 -10.65 0.54 -8.26
N VAL A 126 -11.88 0.76 -7.77
CA VAL A 126 -12.37 0.12 -6.54
C VAL A 126 -12.45 -1.40 -6.72
N ARG A 127 -12.99 -1.86 -7.86
CA ARG A 127 -13.05 -3.29 -8.18
C ARG A 127 -11.65 -3.91 -8.36
N ASP A 128 -10.73 -3.18 -8.99
CA ASP A 128 -9.35 -3.65 -9.20
C ASP A 128 -8.65 -3.89 -7.86
N CYS A 129 -8.81 -2.97 -6.90
CA CYS A 129 -8.33 -3.18 -5.54
C CYS A 129 -8.88 -4.47 -4.92
N GLU A 130 -10.18 -4.75 -5.07
CA GLU A 130 -10.79 -5.97 -4.53
C GLU A 130 -10.27 -7.23 -5.18
N THR A 131 -10.12 -7.22 -6.51
CA THR A 131 -9.52 -8.33 -7.24
C THR A 131 -8.09 -8.55 -6.77
N ALA A 132 -7.26 -7.49 -6.70
CA ALA A 132 -5.88 -7.58 -6.23
C ALA A 132 -5.78 -8.16 -4.81
N TYR A 133 -6.52 -7.63 -3.84
CA TYR A 133 -6.48 -8.12 -2.45
C TYR A 133 -7.05 -9.53 -2.30
N SER A 134 -8.11 -9.87 -3.03
CA SER A 134 -8.65 -11.24 -3.03
C SER A 134 -7.63 -12.23 -3.59
N THR A 135 -6.96 -11.90 -4.69
CA THR A 135 -5.90 -12.72 -5.28
C THR A 135 -4.69 -12.87 -4.35
N MET A 136 -4.30 -11.80 -3.64
CA MET A 136 -3.23 -11.88 -2.63
C MET A 136 -3.62 -12.80 -1.48
N LEU A 137 -4.82 -12.63 -0.91
CA LEU A 137 -5.32 -13.40 0.22
C LEU A 137 -5.51 -14.88 -0.12
N SER A 138 -6.02 -15.21 -1.32
CA SER A 138 -6.16 -16.60 -1.76
C SER A 138 -4.84 -17.33 -1.92
N SER A 139 -3.73 -16.58 -2.01
CA SER A 139 -2.38 -17.14 -2.15
C SER A 139 -1.65 -17.37 -0.81
N ILE A 140 -2.29 -17.05 0.31
CA ILE A 140 -1.76 -17.13 1.68
C ILE A 140 -2.67 -18.07 2.49
N ASP A 141 -2.07 -19.07 3.15
CA ASP A 141 -2.82 -19.95 4.07
C ASP A 141 -3.47 -19.12 5.18
N SER A 142 -4.78 -19.31 5.40
CA SER A 142 -5.54 -18.59 6.43
C SER A 142 -5.06 -18.84 7.86
N ASN A 143 -4.35 -19.95 8.11
CA ASN A 143 -3.72 -20.25 9.39
C ASN A 143 -2.36 -19.54 9.57
N ASN A 144 -1.79 -19.00 8.49
CA ASN A 144 -0.54 -18.26 8.54
C ASN A 144 -0.76 -16.86 9.14
N GLU A 145 0.14 -16.42 10.02
CA GLU A 145 0.00 -15.12 10.67
C GLU A 145 -0.01 -13.92 9.70
N ILE A 146 0.59 -14.06 8.51
CA ILE A 146 0.59 -13.05 7.45
C ILE A 146 -0.84 -12.76 6.99
N TYR A 147 -1.72 -13.76 6.98
CA TYR A 147 -3.10 -13.62 6.50
C TYR A 147 -3.84 -12.50 7.25
N GLY A 148 -3.75 -12.47 8.58
CA GLY A 148 -4.38 -11.43 9.40
C GLY A 148 -3.81 -10.03 9.11
N TYR A 149 -2.49 -9.91 8.92
CA TYR A 149 -1.88 -8.63 8.55
C TYR A 149 -2.25 -8.20 7.13
N MET A 150 -2.43 -9.14 6.19
CA MET A 150 -2.85 -8.86 4.82
C MET A 150 -4.31 -8.38 4.77
N ILE A 151 -5.21 -9.00 5.56
CA ILE A 151 -6.56 -8.45 5.79
C ILE A 151 -6.45 -7.03 6.36
N GLY A 152 -5.54 -6.82 7.31
CA GLY A 152 -5.26 -5.50 7.86
C GLY A 152 -4.92 -4.48 6.78
N CYS A 153 -4.04 -4.83 5.84
CA CYS A 153 -3.66 -4.00 4.70
C CYS A 153 -4.84 -3.75 3.75
N LYS A 154 -5.68 -4.76 3.47
CA LYS A 154 -6.92 -4.58 2.69
C LYS A 154 -7.83 -3.53 3.33
N ILE A 155 -8.06 -3.63 4.65
CA ILE A 155 -8.91 -2.68 5.37
C ILE A 155 -8.31 -1.26 5.33
N GLN A 156 -6.98 -1.11 5.39
CA GLN A 156 -6.33 0.19 5.18
C GLN A 156 -6.61 0.77 3.79
N ASN A 157 -6.56 -0.08 2.76
CA ASN A 157 -6.96 0.31 1.41
C ASN A 157 -8.44 0.70 1.34
N ASP A 158 -9.34 -0.06 1.98
CA ASP A 158 -10.77 0.25 2.02
C ASP A 158 -11.04 1.59 2.72
N TYR A 159 -10.30 1.93 3.78
CA TYR A 159 -10.33 3.27 4.39
C TYR A 159 -9.85 4.35 3.42
N PHE A 160 -8.78 4.10 2.66
CA PHE A 160 -8.29 5.03 1.65
C PHE A 160 -9.36 5.30 0.59
N LEU A 161 -10.00 4.25 0.07
CA LEU A 161 -11.07 4.34 -0.92
C LEU A 161 -12.29 5.10 -0.38
N ILE A 162 -12.79 4.77 0.82
CA ILE A 162 -13.90 5.51 1.45
C ILE A 162 -13.56 7.00 1.63
N ASN A 163 -12.35 7.31 2.09
CA ASN A 163 -11.92 8.70 2.23
C ASN A 163 -11.88 9.42 0.87
N SER A 164 -11.50 8.73 -0.20
CA SER A 164 -11.51 9.28 -1.56
C SER A 164 -12.94 9.51 -2.07
N ILE A 165 -13.81 8.50 -1.94
CA ILE A 165 -15.24 8.55 -2.30
C ILE A 165 -15.93 9.75 -1.65
N ILE A 166 -15.74 9.93 -0.33
CA ILE A 166 -16.38 11.01 0.43
C ILE A 166 -15.81 12.38 0.06
N ARG A 167 -14.49 12.51 -0.08
CA ARG A 167 -13.89 13.80 -0.41
C ARG A 167 -14.30 14.27 -1.80
N ASN A 168 -14.35 13.37 -2.76
CA ASN A 168 -14.60 13.68 -4.15
C ASN A 168 -16.08 13.61 -4.53
N GLN A 169 -16.93 13.03 -3.68
CA GLN A 169 -18.35 12.76 -3.97
C GLN A 169 -18.55 11.92 -5.23
N LYS A 170 -17.65 10.95 -5.45
CA LYS A 170 -17.65 10.03 -6.61
C LYS A 170 -17.71 8.59 -6.14
N CYS A 171 -18.29 7.71 -6.94
CA CYS A 171 -18.45 6.29 -6.62
C CYS A 171 -19.19 6.04 -5.29
N MET A 172 -20.18 6.89 -4.98
CA MET A 172 -20.94 6.82 -3.72
C MET A 172 -21.73 5.51 -3.57
N ASP A 173 -22.07 4.87 -4.68
CA ASP A 173 -22.65 3.53 -4.77
C ASP A 173 -21.75 2.45 -4.14
N GLN A 174 -20.43 2.65 -4.15
CA GLN A 174 -19.46 1.73 -3.55
C GLN A 174 -19.31 1.92 -2.03
N PHE A 175 -19.75 3.05 -1.48
CA PHE A 175 -19.56 3.38 -0.06
C PHE A 175 -20.18 2.34 0.88
N ALA A 176 -21.41 1.91 0.62
CA ALA A 176 -22.12 0.98 1.50
C ALA A 176 -21.42 -0.38 1.57
N ARG A 177 -20.91 -0.85 0.44
CA ARG A 177 -20.18 -2.12 0.32
C ARG A 177 -18.84 -2.07 1.03
N LEU A 178 -18.01 -1.05 0.78
CA LEU A 178 -16.73 -0.87 1.48
C LEU A 178 -16.91 -0.69 2.99
N ARG A 179 -17.97 0.02 3.40
CA ARG A 179 -18.33 0.13 4.83
C ARG A 179 -18.63 -1.25 5.41
N HIS A 180 -19.42 -2.07 4.72
CA HIS A 180 -19.76 -3.41 5.18
C HIS A 180 -18.51 -4.27 5.38
N GLU A 181 -17.61 -4.29 4.40
CA GLU A 181 -16.32 -5.00 4.44
C GLU A 181 -15.48 -4.62 5.67
N ILE A 182 -15.35 -3.32 5.94
CA ILE A 182 -14.62 -2.82 7.12
C ILE A 182 -15.29 -3.30 8.42
N LEU A 183 -16.62 -3.18 8.51
CA LEU A 183 -17.36 -3.49 9.74
C LEU A 183 -17.48 -4.99 10.04
N GLN A 184 -17.37 -5.86 9.03
CA GLN A 184 -17.25 -7.30 9.27
C GLN A 184 -15.94 -7.66 10.00
N ASN A 185 -14.91 -6.80 9.91
CA ASN A 185 -13.58 -7.04 10.47
C ASN A 185 -13.30 -6.30 11.78
N LEU A 186 -14.35 -5.88 12.52
CA LEU A 186 -14.21 -5.16 13.79
C LEU A 186 -13.29 -5.88 14.79
N LYS A 187 -13.44 -7.19 14.94
CA LYS A 187 -12.59 -7.98 15.86
C LYS A 187 -11.10 -7.78 15.57
N LEU A 188 -10.72 -7.81 14.29
CA LEU A 188 -9.34 -7.63 13.85
C LEU A 188 -8.87 -6.19 14.06
N ILE A 189 -9.69 -5.20 13.74
CA ILE A 189 -9.36 -3.76 13.87
C ILE A 189 -9.05 -3.38 15.34
N PHE A 190 -9.81 -3.94 16.29
CA PHE A 190 -9.68 -3.63 17.71
C PHE A 190 -8.72 -4.55 18.47
N ASP A 191 -8.26 -5.63 17.86
CA ASP A 191 -7.26 -6.52 18.46
C ASP A 191 -5.91 -5.81 18.62
N LYS A 192 -5.31 -5.95 19.81
CA LYS A 192 -4.01 -5.37 20.18
C LYS A 192 -2.88 -5.87 19.27
N LYS A 193 -2.97 -7.10 18.75
CA LYS A 193 -2.01 -7.67 17.80
C LYS A 193 -1.79 -6.77 16.58
N TYR A 194 -2.85 -6.11 16.10
CA TYR A 194 -2.81 -5.28 14.88
C TYR A 194 -2.68 -3.78 15.17
N ALA A 195 -2.24 -3.38 16.36
CA ALA A 195 -2.06 -1.98 16.73
C ALA A 195 -1.05 -1.22 15.84
N GLY A 196 -0.09 -1.94 15.22
CA GLY A 196 0.84 -1.37 14.24
C GLY A 196 0.20 -1.02 12.89
N ILE A 197 -0.95 -1.63 12.56
CA ILE A 197 -1.72 -1.33 11.34
C ILE A 197 -2.81 -0.30 11.65
N PHE A 198 -3.54 -0.46 12.75
CA PHE A 198 -4.68 0.39 13.09
C PHE A 198 -4.36 1.36 14.21
N SER A 199 -4.25 2.64 13.84
CA SER A 199 -4.12 3.72 14.81
C SER A 199 -5.37 3.90 15.67
N GLN A 200 -5.23 4.50 16.85
CA GLN A 200 -6.37 4.84 17.72
C GLN A 200 -7.40 5.74 17.01
N LYS A 201 -6.91 6.65 16.17
CA LYS A 201 -7.78 7.50 15.33
C LYS A 201 -8.61 6.68 14.35
N GLN A 202 -8.03 5.66 13.73
CA GLN A 202 -8.76 4.76 12.83
C GLN A 202 -9.79 3.93 13.57
N ARG A 203 -9.44 3.41 14.76
CA ARG A 203 -10.38 2.69 15.63
C ARG A 203 -11.58 3.54 16.01
N PHE A 204 -11.34 4.77 16.48
CA PHE A 204 -12.43 5.72 16.75
C PHE A 204 -13.24 6.05 15.49
N GLY A 205 -12.57 6.28 14.37
CA GLY A 205 -13.23 6.46 13.07
C GLY A 205 -14.08 5.27 12.66
N THR A 206 -13.69 4.04 13.01
CA THR A 206 -14.44 2.81 12.75
C THR A 206 -15.75 2.80 13.54
N LEU A 207 -15.71 3.20 14.82
CA LEU A 207 -16.92 3.33 15.66
C LEU A 207 -17.88 4.37 15.08
N LEU A 208 -17.35 5.53 14.66
CA LEU A 208 -18.16 6.54 13.98
C LEU A 208 -18.76 6.00 12.68
N LEU A 209 -17.97 5.28 11.87
CA LEU A 209 -18.44 4.66 10.63
C LEU A 209 -19.55 3.63 10.89
N ALA A 210 -19.49 2.91 12.01
CA ALA A 210 -20.50 1.94 12.43
C ALA A 210 -21.79 2.63 12.87
N VAL A 211 -21.70 3.53 13.85
CA VAL A 211 -22.86 4.11 14.57
C VAL A 211 -23.50 5.27 13.80
N SER A 212 -22.69 6.14 13.20
CA SER A 212 -23.18 7.30 12.45
C SER A 212 -22.34 7.54 11.18
N PRO A 213 -22.66 6.82 10.09
CA PRO A 213 -21.99 7.01 8.80
C PRO A 213 -22.05 8.46 8.33
N THR A 214 -23.11 9.19 8.67
CA THR A 214 -23.26 10.62 8.40
C THR A 214 -22.18 11.42 9.13
N LEU A 215 -22.05 11.28 10.45
CA LEU A 215 -21.00 12.00 11.21
C LEU A 215 -19.60 11.61 10.74
N TYR A 216 -19.38 10.34 10.37
CA TYR A 216 -18.12 9.92 9.77
C TYR A 216 -17.80 10.68 8.48
N LYS A 217 -18.76 10.78 7.55
CA LYS A 217 -18.62 11.55 6.31
C LYS A 217 -18.32 13.03 6.59
N TRP A 218 -19.07 13.63 7.50
CA TRP A 218 -18.85 15.03 7.92
C TRP A 218 -17.45 15.25 8.49
N SER A 219 -16.93 14.32 9.31
CA SER A 219 -15.56 14.39 9.84
C SER A 219 -14.48 14.42 8.75
N ILE A 220 -14.74 13.78 7.61
CA ILE A 220 -13.82 13.76 6.47
C ILE A 220 -13.91 15.05 5.69
N LEU A 221 -15.12 15.52 5.38
CA LEU A 221 -15.35 16.79 4.68
C LEU A 221 -14.84 18.00 5.47
N PHE A 222 -15.01 17.99 6.80
CA PHE A 222 -14.44 19.02 7.66
C PHE A 222 -12.92 19.05 7.60
N ARG A 223 -12.25 17.88 7.67
CA ARG A 223 -10.79 17.79 7.53
C ARG A 223 -10.29 18.27 6.17
N ARG A 224 -11.06 18.04 5.11
CA ARG A 224 -10.76 18.57 3.77
C ARG A 224 -10.77 20.10 3.79
N LYS A 225 -11.83 20.71 4.33
CA LYS A 225 -11.97 22.18 4.44
C LYS A 225 -10.84 22.83 5.25
N VAL A 226 -10.43 22.21 6.35
CA VAL A 226 -9.36 22.74 7.22
C VAL A 226 -7.97 22.62 6.59
N ARG A 227 -7.73 21.60 5.76
CA ARG A 227 -6.39 21.29 5.22
C ARG A 227 -6.15 21.78 3.78
N GLY A 228 -7.16 22.37 3.12
CA GLY A 228 -6.99 22.98 1.79
C GLY A 228 -6.75 21.99 0.64
N TYR A 229 -7.32 20.78 0.71
CA TYR A 229 -7.32 19.81 -0.39
C TYR A 229 -8.59 19.89 -1.25
#